data_AF-A0A535SA99-F1
#
_entry.id   AF-A0A535SA99-F1
#
_cell.length_a   1.000
_cell.length_b   1.000
_cell.length_c   1.000
_cell.angle_alpha   90.00
_cell.angle_beta   90.00
_cell.angle_gamma   90.00
#
_symmetry.space_group_name_H-M   'P 1'
#
loop_
_entity.id
_entity.type
_entity.pdbx_description
1 polymer ?
#
loop_
_entity_poly.entity_id
_entity_poly.type
_entity_poly.pdbx_seq_one_letter_code
_entity_poly.pdbx_strand_id
1 'polypeptide(L)'
;MAFRLLGLAADADHAADLCGKSFARYAASGTDITLVCAAGRTGTAVDYRVAARQLGARDLVLLDYELVELTPDHLVHLFADLMASVRPHVVVADGQQAAIREASAAAFSRARTADQGSGALPAKLYYRAAFATPAVELTTAVAVSEPPSPELFVRIFPRPWVTGVLERDLFAGIPAERRPATIQERLAG
;
A
#
# COMPACT_ATOMS: atom_id res chain seq x y z
N MET A 1 17.81 4.77 0.64
CA MET A 1 16.56 5.21 1.30
C MET A 1 15.64 4.02 1.37
N ALA A 2 14.96 3.81 2.49
CA ALA A 2 13.98 2.73 2.61
C ALA A 2 12.76 3.02 1.73
N PHE A 3 12.24 1.99 1.07
CA PHE A 3 10.96 2.09 0.37
C PHE A 3 9.86 2.35 1.40
N ARG A 4 8.83 3.11 1.02
CA ARG A 4 7.79 3.59 1.96
C ARG A 4 6.42 3.20 1.46
N LEU A 5 5.66 2.50 2.30
CA LEU A 5 4.28 2.11 2.03
C LEU A 5 3.35 2.80 3.01
N LEU A 6 2.25 3.34 2.48
CA LEU A 6 1.16 3.87 3.29
C LEU A 6 -0.07 2.97 3.11
N GLY A 7 -0.50 2.34 4.19
CA GLY A 7 -1.75 1.60 4.26
C GLY A 7 -2.88 2.47 4.80
N LEU A 8 -4.01 2.54 4.09
CA LEU A 8 -5.21 3.28 4.50
C LEU A 8 -6.37 2.30 4.67
N ALA A 9 -6.90 2.19 5.89
CA ALA A 9 -8.01 1.30 6.22
C ALA A 9 -9.07 2.03 7.06
N ALA A 10 -10.28 1.47 7.07
CA ALA A 10 -11.35 1.95 7.92
C ALA A 10 -11.06 1.63 9.39
N ASP A 11 -10.89 0.36 9.73
CA ASP A 11 -10.70 -0.13 11.10
C ASP A 11 -9.59 -1.21 11.17
N ALA A 12 -9.46 -1.85 12.34
CA ALA A 12 -8.44 -2.87 12.58
C ALA A 12 -8.63 -4.15 11.73
N ASP A 13 -9.87 -4.56 11.49
CA ASP A 13 -10.19 -5.77 10.72
C ASP A 13 -9.87 -5.56 9.23
N HIS A 14 -10.25 -4.40 8.70
CA HIS A 14 -9.93 -4.03 7.32
C HIS A 14 -8.43 -3.79 7.14
N ALA A 15 -7.74 -3.30 8.19
CA ALA A 15 -6.30 -3.10 8.16
C ALA A 15 -5.53 -4.43 8.11
N ALA A 16 -5.89 -5.41 8.96
CA ALA A 16 -5.20 -6.69 9.04
C ALA A 16 -5.16 -7.45 7.70
N ASP A 17 -6.18 -7.25 6.86
CA ASP A 17 -6.32 -7.90 5.56
C ASP A 17 -6.02 -6.98 4.36
N LEU A 18 -5.52 -5.76 4.59
CA LEU A 18 -5.29 -4.76 3.53
C LEU A 18 -4.42 -5.29 2.36
N CYS A 19 -3.49 -6.20 2.64
CA CYS A 19 -2.59 -6.82 1.68
C CYS A 19 -2.33 -8.31 1.93
N GLY A 20 -3.18 -8.94 2.75
CA GLY A 20 -2.91 -10.26 3.32
C GLY A 20 -1.48 -10.35 3.89
N LYS A 21 -0.69 -11.34 3.46
CA LYS A 21 0.69 -11.57 3.94
C LYS A 21 1.76 -10.71 3.26
N SER A 22 1.41 -9.86 2.29
CA SER A 22 2.42 -9.17 1.45
C SER A 22 3.14 -8.05 2.20
N PHE A 23 2.44 -7.28 3.04
CA PHE A 23 3.05 -6.22 3.83
C PHE A 23 4.12 -6.75 4.78
N ALA A 24 3.84 -7.87 5.47
CA ALA A 24 4.83 -8.51 6.33
C ALA A 24 6.12 -8.91 5.57
N ARG A 25 5.99 -9.35 4.31
CA ARG A 25 7.14 -9.67 3.46
C ARG A 25 7.94 -8.42 3.09
N TYR A 26 7.28 -7.32 2.77
CA TYR A 26 7.96 -6.05 2.47
C TYR A 26 8.64 -5.43 3.69
N ALA A 27 7.99 -5.49 4.84
CA ALA A 27 8.58 -5.08 6.10
C ALA A 27 9.85 -5.89 6.40
N ALA A 28 9.81 -7.22 6.22
CA ALA A 28 10.98 -8.08 6.38
C ALA A 28 12.13 -7.75 5.40
N SER A 29 11.81 -7.21 4.22
CA SER A 29 12.78 -6.71 3.23
C SER A 29 13.25 -5.26 3.50
N GLY A 30 12.90 -4.66 4.64
CA GLY A 30 13.34 -3.32 5.03
C GLY A 30 12.49 -2.17 4.49
N THR A 31 11.25 -2.44 4.08
CA THR A 31 10.28 -1.40 3.72
C THR A 31 9.70 -0.75 4.97
N ASP A 32 9.69 0.57 5.02
CA ASP A 32 9.00 1.33 6.07
C ASP A 32 7.50 1.37 5.74
N ILE A 33 6.69 0.77 6.62
CA ILE A 33 5.24 0.70 6.47
C ILE A 33 4.57 1.56 7.53
N THR A 34 3.78 2.53 7.10
CA THR A 34 2.88 3.32 7.94
C THR A 34 1.44 2.86 7.71
N LEU A 35 0.75 2.46 8.77
CA LEU A 35 -0.66 2.08 8.73
C LEU A 35 -1.52 3.21 9.30
N VAL A 36 -2.60 3.56 8.61
CA VAL A 36 -3.59 4.53 9.06
C VAL A 36 -4.94 3.84 9.16
N CYS A 37 -5.57 3.90 10.33
CA CYS A 37 -6.95 3.48 10.56
C CYS A 37 -7.81 4.70 10.85
N ALA A 38 -8.82 4.94 10.00
CA ALA A 38 -9.63 6.14 10.09
C ALA A 38 -10.67 6.10 11.21
N ALA A 39 -11.33 4.96 11.42
CA ALA A 39 -12.29 4.75 12.48
C ALA A 39 -11.60 4.15 13.71
N GLY A 40 -10.77 4.94 14.38
CA GLY A 40 -9.98 4.51 15.55
C GLY A 40 -10.81 4.24 16.81
N ARG A 41 -12.04 4.75 16.90
CA ARG A 41 -12.92 4.52 18.07
C ARG A 41 -13.66 3.19 18.05
N THR A 42 -13.74 2.56 16.88
CA THR A 42 -14.52 1.34 16.68
C THR A 42 -13.83 0.09 17.27
N GLY A 43 -12.53 0.15 17.55
CA GLY A 43 -11.75 -0.96 18.12
C GLY A 43 -10.97 -0.59 19.38
N THR A 44 -10.32 -1.56 19.99
CA THR A 44 -9.42 -1.31 21.12
C THR A 44 -8.01 -1.01 20.64
N ALA A 45 -7.22 -0.29 21.46
CA ALA A 45 -5.80 -0.07 21.18
C ALA A 45 -5.00 -1.38 21.00
N VAL A 46 -5.46 -2.49 21.58
CA VAL A 46 -4.83 -3.81 21.40
C VAL A 46 -5.07 -4.33 19.99
N ASP A 47 -6.29 -4.22 19.47
CA ASP A 47 -6.66 -4.71 18.14
C ASP A 47 -5.84 -4.04 17.04
N TYR A 48 -5.73 -2.71 17.08
CA TYR A 48 -4.92 -1.97 16.11
C TYR A 48 -3.43 -2.31 16.20
N ARG A 49 -2.89 -2.55 17.41
CA ARG A 49 -1.50 -2.98 17.58
C ARG A 49 -1.27 -4.37 17.01
N VAL A 50 -2.23 -5.28 17.15
CA VAL A 50 -2.16 -6.61 16.54
C VAL A 50 -2.19 -6.50 15.02
N ALA A 51 -3.11 -5.72 14.45
CA ALA A 51 -3.18 -5.49 13.01
C ALA A 51 -1.86 -4.88 12.47
N ALA A 52 -1.34 -3.83 13.12
CA ALA A 52 -0.07 -3.21 12.75
C ALA A 52 1.09 -4.22 12.76
N ARG A 53 1.19 -5.06 13.80
CA ARG A 53 2.23 -6.10 13.91
C ARG A 53 2.11 -7.15 12.83
N GLN A 54 0.90 -7.60 12.50
CA GLN A 54 0.67 -8.59 11.45
C GLN A 54 1.14 -8.10 10.07
N LEU A 55 1.01 -6.79 9.82
CA LEU A 55 1.51 -6.17 8.60
C LEU A 55 3.00 -5.83 8.64
N GLY A 56 3.65 -5.90 9.81
CA GLY A 56 4.99 -5.35 10.00
C GLY A 56 5.04 -3.82 9.89
N ALA A 57 3.93 -3.15 10.21
CA ALA A 57 3.87 -1.70 10.25
C ALA A 57 4.76 -1.14 11.36
N ARG A 58 5.64 -0.21 10.99
CA ARG A 58 6.52 0.50 11.91
C ARG A 58 5.74 1.57 12.67
N ASP A 59 4.89 2.28 11.94
CA ASP A 59 4.11 3.40 12.44
C ASP A 59 2.62 3.09 12.29
N LEU A 60 1.85 3.46 13.32
CA LEU A 60 0.39 3.32 13.37
C LEU A 60 -0.21 4.69 13.69
N VAL A 61 -1.09 5.17 12.81
CA VAL A 61 -1.85 6.40 12.98
C VAL A 61 -3.32 6.02 13.14
N LEU A 62 -3.92 6.42 14.25
CA LEU A 62 -5.35 6.24 14.52
C LEU A 62 -6.03 7.60 14.43
N LEU A 63 -7.00 7.74 13.53
CA LEU A 63 -7.85 8.91 13.51
C LEU A 63 -9.03 8.67 14.45
N ASP A 64 -9.41 9.70 15.19
CA ASP A 64 -10.46 9.64 16.19
C ASP A 64 -11.83 9.85 15.53
N TYR A 65 -12.24 8.90 14.69
CA TYR A 65 -13.59 8.84 14.10
C TYR A 65 -14.28 7.53 14.46
N GLU A 66 -15.60 7.54 14.39
CA GLU A 66 -16.41 6.33 14.22
C GLU A 66 -16.57 5.97 12.74
N LEU A 67 -16.89 4.70 12.44
CA LEU A 67 -17.18 4.27 11.07
C LEU A 67 -18.28 5.09 10.40
N VAL A 68 -19.32 5.48 11.14
CA VAL A 68 -20.46 6.26 10.62
C VAL A 68 -20.09 7.69 10.25
N GLU A 69 -18.98 8.21 10.78
CA GLU A 69 -18.51 9.58 10.54
C GLU A 69 -17.57 9.68 9.34
N LEU A 70 -17.16 8.53 8.79
CA LEU A 70 -16.24 8.49 7.66
C LEU A 70 -16.93 9.01 6.40
N THR A 71 -16.54 10.21 5.97
CA THR A 71 -16.93 10.79 4.70
C THR A 71 -15.68 11.09 3.86
N PRO A 72 -15.77 11.03 2.51
CA PRO A 72 -14.65 11.37 1.65
C PRO A 72 -14.09 12.77 1.92
N ASP A 73 -14.97 13.76 2.14
CA ASP A 73 -14.60 15.17 2.30
C ASP A 73 -13.79 15.43 3.58
N HIS A 74 -14.08 14.72 4.67
CA HIS A 74 -13.28 14.84 5.89
C HIS A 74 -11.90 14.19 5.74
N LEU A 75 -11.86 13.04 5.07
CA LEU A 75 -10.64 12.23 4.98
C LEU A 75 -9.66 12.72 3.92
N VAL A 76 -10.13 13.34 2.84
CA VAL A 76 -9.26 13.73 1.70
C VAL A 76 -8.14 14.68 2.12
N HIS A 77 -8.43 15.64 2.99
CA HIS A 77 -7.44 16.61 3.47
C HIS A 77 -6.40 15.94 4.35
N LEU A 78 -6.85 15.12 5.32
CA LEU A 78 -5.96 14.38 6.21
C LEU A 78 -5.07 13.40 5.44
N PHE A 79 -5.63 12.69 4.47
CA PHE A 79 -4.87 11.76 3.64
C PHE A 79 -3.87 12.47 2.74
N ALA A 80 -4.20 13.64 2.19
CA ALA A 80 -3.26 14.44 1.42
C ALA A 80 -2.08 14.91 2.29
N ASP A 81 -2.36 15.39 3.50
CA ASP A 81 -1.33 15.83 4.45
C ASP A 81 -0.44 14.66 4.91
N LEU A 82 -1.02 13.49 5.14
CA LEU A 82 -0.29 12.26 5.43
C LEU A 82 0.59 11.84 4.25
N MET A 83 0.10 11.88 3.02
CA MET A 83 0.90 11.59 1.83
C MET A 83 2.04 12.60 1.64
N ALA A 84 1.80 13.88 1.92
CA ALA A 84 2.83 14.91 1.87
C ALA A 84 3.90 14.71 2.96
N SER A 85 3.50 14.28 4.16
CA SER A 85 4.39 14.09 5.31
C SER A 85 5.19 12.79 5.22
N VAL A 86 4.50 11.67 4.99
CA VAL A 86 5.12 10.34 4.88
C VAL A 86 5.92 10.21 3.58
N ARG A 87 5.51 10.92 2.52
CA ARG A 87 6.05 10.78 1.16
C ARG A 87 6.11 9.30 0.72
N PRO A 88 5.00 8.55 0.79
CA PRO A 88 5.02 7.13 0.49
C PRO A 88 5.31 6.89 -0.98
N HIS A 89 6.01 5.82 -1.33
CA HIS A 89 6.22 5.43 -2.72
C HIS A 89 4.93 4.84 -3.30
N VAL A 90 4.25 4.04 -2.48
CA VAL A 90 3.00 3.38 -2.84
C VAL A 90 2.00 3.53 -1.70
N VAL A 91 0.76 3.85 -2.08
CA VAL A 91 -0.39 3.85 -1.19
C VAL A 91 -1.22 2.60 -1.49
N VAL A 92 -1.63 1.89 -0.45
CA VAL A 92 -2.64 0.85 -0.55
C VAL A 92 -3.82 1.24 0.32
N ALA A 93 -5.00 1.33 -0.29
CA ALA A 93 -6.22 1.70 0.38
C ALA A 93 -7.23 0.55 0.37
N ASP A 94 -8.08 0.51 1.40
CA ASP A 94 -9.19 -0.41 1.41
C ASP A 94 -10.25 0.02 0.38
N GLY A 95 -10.42 -0.77 -0.68
CA GLY A 95 -11.40 -0.51 -1.72
C GLY A 95 -12.82 -0.88 -1.35
N GLN A 96 -13.03 -1.62 -0.25
CA GLN A 96 -14.37 -2.01 0.24
C GLN A 96 -15.08 -0.86 0.91
N GLN A 97 -14.35 -0.07 1.69
CA GLN A 97 -14.91 1.10 2.33
C GLN A 97 -14.93 2.29 1.35
N ALA A 98 -16.13 2.70 0.93
CA ALA A 98 -16.30 3.75 -0.08
C ALA A 98 -15.64 5.07 0.32
N ALA A 99 -15.79 5.48 1.59
CA ALA A 99 -15.18 6.70 2.11
C ALA A 99 -13.65 6.68 2.01
N ILE A 100 -13.01 5.54 2.32
CA ILE A 100 -11.54 5.36 2.24
C ILE A 100 -11.11 5.38 0.77
N ARG A 101 -11.81 4.63 -0.09
CA ARG A 101 -11.51 4.54 -1.52
C ARG A 101 -11.56 5.91 -2.20
N GLU A 102 -12.63 6.66 -2.00
CA GLU A 102 -12.84 7.95 -2.65
C GLU A 102 -11.89 9.02 -2.11
N ALA A 103 -11.72 9.09 -0.79
CA ALA A 103 -10.78 10.02 -0.17
C ALA A 103 -9.33 9.75 -0.61
N SER A 104 -8.92 8.49 -0.68
CA SER A 104 -7.55 8.13 -1.09
C SER A 104 -7.28 8.44 -2.56
N ALA A 105 -8.26 8.25 -3.45
CA ALA A 105 -8.16 8.67 -4.86
C ALA A 105 -7.94 10.18 -5.00
N ALA A 106 -8.77 10.97 -4.31
CA ALA A 106 -8.72 12.42 -4.37
C ALA A 106 -7.43 12.96 -3.72
N ALA A 107 -7.03 12.40 -2.58
CA ALA A 107 -5.78 12.75 -1.90
C ALA A 107 -4.55 12.41 -2.74
N PHE A 108 -4.52 11.25 -3.37
CA PHE A 108 -3.44 10.84 -4.29
C PHE A 108 -3.29 11.83 -5.45
N SER A 109 -4.41 12.18 -6.08
CA SER A 109 -4.43 13.14 -7.18
C SER A 109 -3.89 14.50 -6.73
N ARG A 110 -4.36 14.99 -5.58
CA ARG A 110 -3.90 16.26 -4.99
C ARG A 110 -2.41 16.25 -4.65
N ALA A 111 -1.91 15.19 -4.02
CA ALA A 111 -0.50 15.05 -3.67
C ALA A 111 0.40 15.04 -4.92
N ARG A 112 -0.06 14.38 -6.00
CA ARG A 112 0.64 14.34 -7.29
C ARG A 112 0.61 15.67 -8.05
N THR A 113 -0.45 16.47 -7.92
CA THR A 113 -0.49 17.80 -8.55
C THR A 113 0.35 18.82 -7.80
N ALA A 114 0.49 18.68 -6.47
CA ALA A 114 1.28 19.58 -5.64
C ALA A 114 2.80 19.47 -5.87
N ASP A 115 3.28 18.29 -6.30
CA ASP A 115 4.67 18.04 -6.64
C ASP A 115 4.77 17.72 -8.14
N GLN A 116 5.15 18.71 -8.96
CA GLN A 116 5.20 18.56 -10.41
C GLN A 116 6.59 18.09 -10.83
N GLY A 117 6.80 16.76 -10.86
CA GLY A 117 8.09 16.19 -11.27
C GLY A 117 8.08 14.68 -11.41
N SER A 118 9.09 14.14 -12.09
CA SER A 118 9.25 12.68 -12.28
C SER A 118 9.45 11.92 -10.96
N GLY A 119 9.85 12.60 -9.87
CA GLY A 119 9.99 12.03 -8.53
C GLY A 119 8.79 12.27 -7.61
N ALA A 120 7.68 12.78 -8.13
CA ALA A 120 6.53 13.13 -7.31
C ALA A 120 5.88 11.90 -6.69
N LEU A 121 5.69 11.96 -5.36
CA LEU A 121 5.14 10.88 -4.57
C LEU A 121 3.78 11.29 -4.00
N PRO A 122 2.86 10.33 -3.81
CA PRO A 122 3.01 8.90 -4.11
C PRO A 122 3.04 8.53 -5.60
N ALA A 123 3.83 7.54 -5.97
CA ALA A 123 3.96 7.12 -7.36
C ALA A 123 2.80 6.21 -7.82
N LYS A 124 2.25 5.40 -6.90
CA LYS A 124 1.14 4.48 -7.19
C LYS A 124 0.12 4.42 -6.06
N LEU A 125 -1.13 4.21 -6.44
CA LEU A 125 -2.25 3.89 -5.56
C LEU A 125 -2.83 2.54 -5.97
N TYR A 126 -3.04 1.68 -4.97
CA TYR A 126 -3.67 0.38 -5.12
C TYR A 126 -4.87 0.25 -4.19
N TYR A 127 -5.85 -0.54 -4.59
CA TYR A 127 -7.00 -0.87 -3.76
C TYR A 127 -7.05 -2.36 -3.45
N ARG A 128 -7.43 -2.69 -2.21
CA ARG A 128 -7.94 -4.02 -1.89
C ARG A 128 -9.30 -4.21 -2.57
N ALA A 129 -9.46 -5.25 -3.39
CA ALA A 129 -10.69 -5.50 -4.12
C ALA A 129 -11.73 -6.30 -3.31
N ALA A 130 -12.97 -6.28 -3.79
CA ALA A 130 -14.14 -6.89 -3.17
C ALA A 130 -14.25 -8.34 -3.60
N PHE A 131 -14.42 -9.26 -2.65
CA PHE A 131 -14.70 -10.66 -2.95
C PHE A 131 -13.58 -11.39 -3.70
N ALA A 132 -12.32 -11.03 -3.44
CA ALA A 132 -11.17 -11.84 -3.79
C ALA A 132 -11.36 -13.24 -3.21
N THR A 133 -11.42 -14.24 -4.08
CA THR A 133 -10.89 -15.54 -3.65
C THR A 133 -9.43 -15.31 -3.24
N PRO A 134 -8.88 -16.01 -2.23
CA PRO A 134 -7.46 -15.97 -1.87
C PRO A 134 -6.54 -16.54 -2.97
N ALA A 135 -6.93 -16.45 -4.25
CA ALA A 135 -6.19 -16.75 -5.45
C ALA A 135 -6.14 -15.56 -6.46
N VAL A 136 -7.05 -14.59 -6.38
CA VAL A 136 -7.19 -13.31 -7.14
C VAL A 136 -6.53 -12.08 -6.49
N GLU A 137 -5.94 -11.08 -7.16
CA GLU A 137 -6.29 -9.63 -6.99
C GLU A 137 -5.15 -8.61 -6.89
N LEU A 138 -5.24 -7.62 -7.81
CA LEU A 138 -5.05 -6.18 -7.62
C LEU A 138 -5.38 -5.50 -8.96
N THR A 139 -6.48 -4.75 -9.07
CA THR A 139 -6.78 -4.02 -10.32
C THR A 139 -7.64 -2.79 -10.10
N THR A 140 -7.00 -1.64 -9.83
CA THR A 140 -7.31 -0.36 -10.50
C THR A 140 -6.23 0.66 -10.14
N ALA A 141 -5.37 1.00 -11.10
CA ALA A 141 -4.64 2.27 -11.06
C ALA A 141 -5.58 3.32 -11.67
N VAL A 142 -5.97 4.34 -10.91
CA VAL A 142 -6.75 5.45 -11.47
C VAL A 142 -5.79 6.37 -12.20
N ALA A 143 -5.94 6.45 -13.52
CA ALA A 143 -5.33 7.49 -14.34
C ALA A 143 -6.13 8.79 -14.18
N VAL A 144 -5.44 9.91 -14.00
CA VAL A 144 -5.98 11.26 -14.15
C VAL A 144 -6.03 11.58 -15.65
N SER A 145 -7.10 12.22 -16.10
CA SER A 145 -7.43 12.43 -17.51
C SER A 145 -6.39 13.30 -18.26
N GLU A 146 -5.71 12.67 -19.23
CA GLU A 146 -5.11 13.22 -20.48
C GLU A 146 -3.65 13.79 -20.51
N PRO A 147 -2.90 13.64 -21.64
CA PRO A 147 -1.63 12.88 -21.67
C PRO A 147 -0.41 13.66 -22.29
N PRO A 148 0.78 13.03 -22.54
CA PRO A 148 0.92 12.02 -23.59
C PRO A 148 1.32 10.62 -23.06
N SER A 149 0.68 9.62 -23.67
CA SER A 149 0.84 8.16 -23.53
C SER A 149 0.73 7.56 -22.11
N PRO A 150 -0.43 6.99 -21.72
CA PRO A 150 -0.50 6.10 -20.57
C PRO A 150 0.12 4.75 -20.91
N GLU A 151 1.12 4.32 -20.15
CA GLU A 151 1.47 2.90 -20.08
C GLU A 151 0.34 2.17 -19.34
N LEU A 152 -0.68 1.78 -20.11
CA LEU A 152 -1.74 0.86 -19.71
C LEU A 152 -1.14 -0.52 -19.41
N PHE A 153 -0.82 -0.79 -18.15
CA PHE A 153 -0.61 -2.16 -17.68
C PHE A 153 -1.93 -2.74 -17.17
N VAL A 154 -2.86 -3.04 -18.09
CA VAL A 154 -3.89 -4.07 -17.82
C VAL A 154 -3.23 -5.40 -18.08
N ARG A 155 -2.80 -6.05 -17.02
CA ARG A 155 -2.14 -7.35 -17.07
C ARG A 155 -2.93 -8.27 -16.12
N ILE A 156 -3.79 -9.11 -16.70
CA ILE A 156 -4.45 -10.22 -16.00
C ILE A 156 -3.37 -11.26 -15.74
N PHE A 157 -2.97 -11.46 -14.49
CA PHE A 157 -2.02 -12.51 -14.13
C PHE A 157 -2.55 -13.32 -12.95
N PRO A 158 -2.50 -14.66 -13.04
CA PRO A 158 -2.81 -15.52 -11.91
C PRO A 158 -1.76 -15.34 -10.80
N ARG A 159 -2.18 -15.57 -9.54
CA ARG A 159 -1.33 -15.41 -8.35
C ARG A 159 -0.03 -16.23 -8.42
N PRO A 160 1.00 -15.80 -7.65
CA PRO A 160 1.01 -14.64 -6.76
C PRO A 160 1.65 -13.40 -7.40
N TRP A 161 0.92 -12.29 -7.43
CA TRP A 161 1.28 -11.09 -8.20
C TRP A 161 1.90 -9.94 -7.40
N VAL A 162 2.47 -10.26 -6.24
CA VAL A 162 3.09 -9.29 -5.33
C VAL A 162 4.61 -9.57 -5.17
N THR A 163 5.19 -10.32 -6.12
CA THR A 163 6.65 -10.56 -6.19
C THR A 163 7.28 -10.05 -7.49
N GLY A 164 6.53 -9.39 -8.38
CA GLY A 164 7.06 -9.01 -9.70
C GLY A 164 7.24 -7.52 -9.89
N VAL A 165 6.15 -6.76 -9.73
CA VAL A 165 6.12 -5.34 -10.09
C VAL A 165 6.63 -4.47 -8.94
N LEU A 166 6.18 -4.75 -7.72
CA LEU A 166 6.76 -4.13 -6.53
C LEU A 166 8.21 -4.56 -6.37
N GLU A 167 8.57 -5.82 -6.60
CA GLU A 167 9.99 -6.27 -6.56
C GLU A 167 10.84 -5.65 -7.66
N ARG A 168 10.40 -5.57 -8.91
CA ARG A 168 11.15 -4.88 -9.98
C ARG A 168 11.37 -3.40 -9.66
N ASP A 169 10.37 -2.75 -9.08
CA ASP A 169 10.44 -1.32 -8.77
C ASP A 169 11.09 -1.04 -7.39
N LEU A 170 11.04 -1.99 -6.43
CA LEU A 170 11.79 -2.00 -5.15
C LEU A 170 13.27 -2.36 -5.37
N PHE A 171 13.54 -3.32 -6.26
CA PHE A 171 14.84 -3.92 -6.53
C PHE A 171 15.34 -3.58 -7.94
N ALA A 172 15.21 -2.32 -8.37
CA ALA A 172 15.85 -1.83 -9.59
C ALA A 172 17.40 -1.85 -9.51
N GLY A 173 18.00 -3.00 -9.19
CA GLY A 173 19.44 -3.24 -9.11
C GLY A 173 19.97 -3.94 -7.86
N ILE A 174 19.16 -4.37 -6.88
CA ILE A 174 19.68 -5.20 -5.78
C ILE A 174 19.57 -6.67 -6.24
N PRO A 175 20.70 -7.39 -6.45
CA PRO A 175 20.63 -8.81 -6.77
C PRO A 175 19.90 -9.50 -5.62
N ALA A 176 18.84 -10.26 -5.93
CA ALA A 176 18.32 -11.23 -4.99
C ALA A 176 19.52 -12.02 -4.46
N GLU A 177 19.75 -12.01 -3.15
CA GLU A 177 20.86 -12.74 -2.55
C GLU A 177 20.82 -14.16 -3.10
N ARG A 178 21.82 -14.51 -3.92
CA ARG A 178 22.00 -15.89 -4.35
C ARG A 178 22.16 -16.68 -3.07
N ARG A 179 21.24 -17.60 -2.82
CA ARG A 179 21.40 -18.63 -1.79
C ARG A 179 22.83 -19.17 -1.95
N PRO A 180 23.66 -19.19 -0.90
CA PRO A 180 25.03 -19.63 -1.03
C PRO A 180 25.04 -21.02 -1.65
N ALA A 181 25.81 -21.18 -2.73
CA ALA A 181 25.92 -22.44 -3.45
C ALA A 181 26.27 -23.55 -2.45
N THR A 182 25.53 -24.64 -2.52
CA THR A 182 25.80 -25.81 -1.68
C THR A 182 27.18 -26.37 -2.03
N ILE A 183 27.83 -27.04 -1.06
CA ILE A 183 29.16 -27.61 -1.25
C ILE A 183 29.20 -28.54 -2.48
N GLN A 184 28.10 -29.23 -2.79
CA GLN A 184 27.99 -30.08 -3.97
C GLN A 184 28.04 -29.30 -5.29
N GLU A 185 27.42 -28.11 -5.37
CA GLU A 185 27.46 -27.26 -6.56
C GLU A 185 28.86 -26.64 -6.78
N ARG A 186 29.65 -26.46 -5.71
CA ARG A 186 31.03 -25.96 -5.79
C ARG A 186 32.06 -27.00 -6.25
N LEU A 187 31.73 -28.29 -6.13
CA LEU A 187 32.61 -29.39 -6.51
C LEU A 187 32.34 -29.91 -7.94
N ALA A 188 31.28 -29.42 -8.59
CA ALA A 188 30.87 -29.81 -9.94
C ALA A 188 31.31 -28.83 -11.04
N GLY A 189 32.15 -27.84 -10.69
CA GLY A 189 32.72 -26.84 -11.60
C GLY A 189 34.22 -26.91 -11.68
#